data_AF-K2RRY5-F1
#
_entry.id   AF-K2RRY5-F1
#
_cell.length_a   1.000
_cell.length_b   1.000
_cell.length_c   1.000
_cell.angle_alpha   90.00
_cell.angle_beta   90.00
_cell.angle_gamma   90.00
#
_symmetry.space_group_name_H-M   'P 1'
#
loop_
_entity.id
_entity.type
_entity.pdbx_description
1 polymer ?
#
loop_
_entity_poly.entity_id
_entity_poly.type
_entity_poly.pdbx_seq_one_letter_code
_entity_poly.pdbx_strand_id
1 'polypeptide(L)'
;MRVFDFLGMVEAVAEVREKLESQQRDLEREEEPQPEPEPAEPEMEQPQPRESSRNVKRIRSTIPDSEDEDESEDDDVMLFDEVSGPLEEVVLQDISIEESEHARGVVNRDQKPKERVGMIMVDNITLVMSPMMKTNYVQASALLTSFLRSLSQVTKTHHLSTIVLNTATLVPSIPSSKARTLQHSRNHMKNPYASIFASAGHLQPALSPILPSHADLHLFITTQPLARQDAAAAASFSGSPSGDIVSGESESVSVLEVLSDRYADRTGRWAAFSWDNAGAIVGVDPQCGVAQKKYHLPGFASKIIL
;
A
#
# COMPACT_ATOMS: atom_id res chain seq x y z
N MET A 1 12.68 2.94 13.74
CA MET A 1 13.14 4.34 13.62
C MET A 1 11.99 5.24 14.04
N ARG A 2 12.23 6.30 14.84
CA ARG A 2 11.18 7.27 15.20
C ARG A 2 11.41 8.54 14.39
N VAL A 3 10.36 9.04 13.78
CA VAL A 3 10.39 10.19 12.88
C VAL A 3 9.32 11.18 13.33
N PHE A 4 9.62 12.47 13.26
CA PHE A 4 8.74 13.52 13.77
C PHE A 4 8.16 14.44 12.67
N ASP A 5 8.70 14.39 11.45
CA ASP A 5 8.30 15.24 10.33
C ASP A 5 8.33 14.50 8.98
N PHE A 6 7.93 15.19 7.90
CA PHE A 6 7.82 14.59 6.57
C PHE A 6 9.19 14.27 5.99
N LEU A 7 10.16 15.15 6.22
CA LEU A 7 11.51 14.97 5.71
C LEU A 7 12.17 13.75 6.34
N GLY A 8 12.10 13.62 7.67
CA GLY A 8 12.63 12.44 8.36
C GLY A 8 11.93 11.15 7.93
N MET A 9 10.67 11.21 7.46
CA MET A 9 9.96 10.02 6.97
C MET A 9 10.51 9.59 5.61
N VAL A 10 10.79 10.56 4.74
CA VAL A 10 11.44 10.32 3.45
C VAL A 10 12.86 9.78 3.66
N GLU A 11 13.64 10.37 4.57
CA GLU A 11 15.00 9.92 4.92
C GLU A 11 15.00 8.51 5.50
N ALA A 12 14.07 8.20 6.41
CA ALA A 12 13.94 6.86 6.99
C ALA A 12 13.66 5.79 5.94
N VAL A 13 12.78 6.08 4.97
CA VAL A 13 12.51 5.15 3.85
C VAL A 13 13.72 5.02 2.93
N ALA A 14 14.46 6.12 2.68
CA ALA A 14 15.68 6.10 1.89
C ALA A 14 16.78 5.26 2.56
N GLU A 15 16.96 5.36 3.88
CA GLU A 15 17.91 4.54 4.63
C GLU A 15 17.54 3.05 4.60
N VAL A 16 16.26 2.72 4.74
CA VAL A 16 15.78 1.33 4.60
C VAL A 16 16.09 0.80 3.21
N ARG A 17 15.85 1.59 2.17
CA ARG A 17 16.19 1.24 0.79
C ARG A 17 17.69 1.00 0.62
N GLU A 18 18.55 1.92 1.08
CA GLU A 18 20.00 1.79 0.96
C GLU A 18 20.52 0.53 1.66
N LYS A 19 19.99 0.22 2.85
CA LYS A 19 20.34 -1.01 3.58
C LYS A 19 19.95 -2.26 2.81
N LEU A 20 18.76 -2.28 2.23
CA LEU A 20 18.28 -3.42 1.43
C LEU A 20 19.11 -3.60 0.15
N GLU A 21 19.45 -2.52 -0.53
CA GLU A 21 20.32 -2.54 -1.72
C GLU A 21 21.76 -2.96 -1.38
N SER A 22 22.25 -2.64 -0.18
CA SER A 22 23.58 -3.08 0.30
C SER A 22 23.57 -4.57 0.62
N GLN A 23 22.54 -5.05 1.34
CA GLN A 23 22.36 -6.47 1.62
C GLN A 23 22.26 -7.32 0.35
N GLN A 24 21.57 -6.81 -0.68
CA GLN A 24 21.48 -7.50 -1.96
C GLN A 24 22.84 -7.59 -2.66
N ARG A 25 23.63 -6.51 -2.67
CA ARG A 25 24.99 -6.51 -3.24
C ARG A 25 25.95 -7.45 -2.51
N ASP A 26 25.83 -7.54 -1.19
CA ASP A 26 26.64 -8.47 -0.39
C ASP A 26 26.29 -9.93 -0.72
N LEU A 27 25.01 -10.24 -0.97
CA LEU A 27 24.58 -11.56 -1.41
C LEU A 27 25.09 -11.90 -2.81
N GLU A 28 24.99 -10.98 -3.76
CA GLU A 28 25.49 -11.16 -5.13
C GLU A 28 27.02 -11.38 -5.13
N ARG A 29 27.75 -10.69 -4.25
CA ARG A 29 29.21 -10.86 -4.12
C ARG A 29 29.62 -12.17 -3.46
N GLU A 30 28.82 -12.72 -2.56
CA GLU A 30 29.06 -14.04 -1.97
C GLU A 30 28.73 -15.18 -2.96
N GLU A 31 27.78 -14.96 -3.88
CA GLU A 31 27.37 -15.94 -4.89
C GLU A 31 28.25 -15.96 -6.14
N GLU A 32 28.99 -14.88 -6.45
CA GLU A 32 29.99 -14.93 -7.51
C GLU A 32 31.02 -16.02 -7.18
N PRO A 33 31.04 -17.14 -7.94
CA PRO A 33 31.95 -18.24 -7.66
C PRO A 33 33.35 -17.67 -7.77
N GLN A 34 34.13 -17.79 -6.69
CA GLN A 34 35.55 -17.50 -6.76
C GLN A 34 36.10 -18.25 -7.97
N PRO A 35 36.75 -17.56 -8.93
CA PRO A 35 37.26 -18.22 -10.11
C PRO A 35 38.07 -19.40 -9.62
N GLU A 36 37.66 -20.62 -10.01
CA GLU A 36 38.40 -21.83 -9.67
C GLU A 36 39.86 -21.54 -10.01
N PRO A 37 40.80 -21.74 -9.07
CA PRO A 37 42.19 -21.43 -9.31
C PRO A 37 42.59 -22.15 -10.59
N GLU A 38 42.84 -21.38 -11.65
CA GLU A 38 43.27 -21.94 -12.93
C GLU A 38 44.42 -22.90 -12.64
N PRO A 39 44.34 -24.16 -13.10
CA PRO A 39 45.39 -25.13 -12.84
C PRO A 39 46.69 -24.54 -13.36
N ALA A 40 47.63 -24.30 -12.44
CA ALA A 40 48.89 -23.63 -12.68
C ALA A 40 49.51 -24.12 -13.99
N GLU A 41 49.45 -23.28 -15.02
CA GLU A 41 50.20 -23.52 -16.24
C GLU A 41 51.70 -23.48 -15.86
N PRO A 42 52.48 -24.50 -16.25
CA PRO A 42 53.90 -24.54 -15.93
C PRO A 42 54.61 -23.33 -16.53
N GLU A 43 55.35 -22.61 -15.68
CA GLU A 43 56.20 -21.47 -16.02
C GLU A 43 57.10 -21.81 -17.21
N MET A 44 56.73 -21.35 -18.40
CA MET A 44 57.66 -21.23 -19.52
C MET A 44 58.26 -19.83 -19.48
N GLU A 45 59.53 -19.75 -19.07
CA GLU A 45 60.39 -18.60 -19.27
C GLU A 45 60.32 -18.13 -20.72
N GLN A 46 59.83 -16.91 -20.95
CA GLN A 46 60.15 -16.17 -22.17
C GLN A 46 60.47 -14.69 -21.90
N PRO A 47 61.40 -14.12 -22.68
CA PRO A 47 62.11 -12.88 -22.38
C PRO A 47 61.31 -11.62 -22.72
N GLN A 48 61.71 -10.54 -22.06
CA GLN A 48 61.25 -9.15 -22.21
C GLN A 48 61.52 -8.54 -23.62
N PRO A 49 61.25 -7.23 -23.84
CA PRO A 49 59.96 -6.67 -24.21
C PRO A 49 60.04 -5.96 -25.59
N ARG A 50 58.94 -5.89 -26.33
CA ARG A 50 58.85 -4.95 -27.46
C ARG A 50 57.66 -4.03 -27.28
N GLU A 51 58.01 -2.78 -27.05
CA GLU A 51 57.20 -1.59 -27.17
C GLU A 51 56.46 -1.59 -28.51
N SER A 52 55.14 -1.55 -28.48
CA SER A 52 54.38 -0.96 -29.59
C SER A 52 53.12 -0.31 -29.05
N SER A 53 53.23 1.00 -28.93
CA SER A 53 52.17 1.99 -28.85
C SER A 53 50.98 1.66 -29.75
N ARG A 54 49.80 1.47 -29.14
CA ARG A 54 48.53 1.54 -29.87
C ARG A 54 47.63 2.63 -29.27
N ASN A 55 47.54 3.69 -30.07
CA ASN A 55 46.61 4.80 -30.01
C ASN A 55 45.18 4.34 -29.67
N VAL A 56 44.67 4.78 -28.52
CA VAL A 56 43.23 4.80 -28.25
C VAL A 56 42.68 6.12 -28.76
N LYS A 57 41.92 6.05 -29.86
CA LYS A 57 41.23 7.21 -30.46
C LYS A 57 40.17 7.72 -29.48
N ARG A 58 40.27 8.99 -29.09
CA ARG A 58 39.23 9.73 -28.37
C ARG A 58 37.94 9.74 -29.19
N ILE A 59 36.88 9.14 -28.66
CA ILE A 59 35.52 9.28 -29.14
C ILE A 59 35.03 10.66 -28.67
N ARG A 60 34.85 11.59 -29.62
CA ARG A 60 34.13 12.86 -29.38
C ARG A 60 32.64 12.52 -29.34
N SER A 61 32.01 12.75 -28.19
CA SER A 61 30.55 12.82 -28.08
C SER A 61 30.07 14.18 -28.60
N THR A 62 29.57 14.22 -29.82
CA THR A 62 28.75 15.34 -30.31
C THR A 62 27.32 15.06 -29.95
N ILE A 63 26.75 15.88 -29.06
CA ILE A 63 25.33 15.97 -28.77
C ILE A 63 24.74 16.87 -29.86
N PRO A 64 23.82 16.39 -30.71
CA PRO A 64 23.08 17.28 -31.60
C PRO A 64 21.97 17.96 -30.80
N ASP A 65 22.09 19.27 -30.61
CA ASP A 65 20.96 20.12 -30.22
C ASP A 65 20.03 20.21 -31.44
N SER A 66 18.88 19.54 -31.35
CA SER A 66 17.74 19.74 -32.26
C SER A 66 16.66 20.52 -31.51
N GLU A 67 16.78 21.83 -31.66
CA GLU A 67 15.74 22.84 -31.54
C GLU A 67 14.90 22.75 -32.82
N ASP A 68 13.64 22.30 -32.72
CA ASP A 68 12.65 22.49 -33.78
C ASP A 68 11.29 22.73 -33.12
N GLU A 69 10.89 24.00 -33.17
CA GLU A 69 9.56 24.50 -32.87
C GLU A 69 8.68 24.24 -34.09
N ASP A 70 7.64 23.43 -33.96
CA ASP A 70 6.53 23.44 -34.92
C ASP A 70 5.20 23.49 -34.15
N GLU A 71 4.69 24.71 -34.05
CA GLU A 71 3.30 25.04 -33.81
C GLU A 71 2.45 24.41 -34.92
N SER A 72 1.65 23.42 -34.58
CA SER A 72 0.43 23.11 -35.34
C SER A 72 -0.72 22.97 -34.36
N GLU A 73 -1.47 24.06 -34.28
CA GLU A 73 -2.88 24.09 -33.93
C GLU A 73 -3.65 23.12 -34.83
N ASP A 74 -4.76 22.63 -34.28
CA ASP A 74 -5.82 21.88 -34.95
C ASP A 74 -5.49 20.43 -35.36
N ASP A 75 -6.00 19.48 -34.58
CA ASP A 75 -6.73 18.36 -35.18
C ASP A 75 -7.72 17.74 -34.18
N ASP A 76 -9.00 17.92 -34.53
CA ASP A 76 -10.19 17.37 -33.92
C ASP A 76 -10.13 15.83 -33.82
N VAL A 77 -9.93 15.30 -32.61
CA VAL A 77 -10.12 13.86 -32.37
C VAL A 77 -11.59 13.57 -32.10
N MET A 78 -12.22 13.17 -33.20
CA MET A 78 -13.57 12.68 -33.38
C MET A 78 -13.99 11.62 -32.35
N LEU A 79 -15.17 11.87 -31.82
CA LEU A 79 -16.11 10.94 -31.21
C LEU A 79 -16.31 9.69 -32.09
N PHE A 80 -15.80 8.54 -31.66
CA PHE A 80 -16.21 7.25 -32.21
C PHE A 80 -17.09 6.50 -31.21
N ASP A 81 -18.38 6.51 -31.54
CA ASP A 81 -19.35 5.53 -31.08
C ASP A 81 -18.96 4.12 -31.58
N GLU A 82 -18.94 3.20 -30.63
CA GLU A 82 -19.62 1.91 -30.68
C GLU A 82 -19.39 1.00 -31.91
N VAL A 83 -18.63 -0.08 -31.71
CA VAL A 83 -18.89 -1.36 -32.40
C VAL A 83 -18.79 -2.51 -31.40
N SER A 84 -19.93 -3.16 -31.18
CA SER A 84 -20.06 -4.42 -30.46
C SER A 84 -19.39 -5.56 -31.22
N GLY A 85 -18.62 -6.41 -30.52
CA GLY A 85 -18.07 -7.65 -31.06
C GLY A 85 -17.98 -8.74 -29.98
N PRO A 86 -18.09 -10.03 -30.32
CA PRO A 86 -18.43 -11.10 -29.40
C PRO A 86 -17.22 -11.64 -28.63
N LEU A 87 -17.51 -12.13 -27.42
CA LEU A 87 -16.64 -12.84 -26.50
C LEU A 87 -15.88 -14.00 -27.17
N GLU A 88 -14.55 -13.95 -27.18
CA GLU A 88 -13.70 -15.12 -27.30
C GLU A 88 -13.37 -15.66 -25.89
N GLU A 89 -13.70 -16.95 -25.69
CA GLU A 89 -13.32 -17.74 -24.53
C GLU A 89 -11.79 -17.85 -24.41
N VAL A 90 -11.22 -17.25 -23.37
CA VAL A 90 -9.85 -17.54 -22.95
C VAL A 90 -9.87 -18.84 -22.18
N VAL A 91 -9.41 -19.91 -22.84
CA VAL A 91 -9.09 -21.21 -22.21
C VAL A 91 -7.96 -20.99 -21.22
N LEU A 92 -8.26 -21.13 -19.93
CA LEU A 92 -7.28 -21.22 -18.85
C LEU A 92 -6.48 -22.52 -19.03
N GLN A 93 -5.21 -22.41 -19.40
CA GLN A 93 -4.26 -23.51 -19.27
C GLN A 93 -3.81 -23.60 -17.80
N ASP A 94 -4.06 -24.75 -17.20
CA ASP A 94 -3.54 -25.16 -15.90
C ASP A 94 -2.01 -25.10 -15.92
N ILE A 95 -1.45 -24.14 -15.19
CA ILE A 95 -0.02 -24.12 -14.85
C ILE A 95 0.14 -25.07 -13.65
N SER A 96 0.39 -26.34 -13.95
CA SER A 96 0.89 -27.31 -12.99
C SER A 96 2.28 -26.89 -12.52
N ILE A 97 2.36 -26.32 -11.32
CA ILE A 97 3.59 -26.09 -10.59
C ILE A 97 4.12 -27.47 -10.18
N GLU A 98 5.10 -27.98 -10.93
CA GLU A 98 5.85 -29.17 -10.51
C GLU A 98 6.74 -28.81 -9.32
N GLU A 99 6.41 -29.43 -8.20
CA GLU A 99 7.14 -29.44 -6.94
C GLU A 99 8.46 -30.22 -7.16
N SER A 100 9.53 -29.49 -7.45
CA SER A 100 10.87 -30.07 -7.60
C SER A 100 11.46 -30.42 -6.24
N GLU A 101 11.14 -31.62 -5.74
CA GLU A 101 11.73 -32.23 -4.55
C GLU A 101 13.14 -32.82 -4.83
N HIS A 102 14.13 -32.06 -5.32
CA HIS A 102 15.51 -32.58 -5.44
C HIS A 102 16.58 -31.54 -5.12
N ALA A 103 16.78 -31.28 -3.82
CA ALA A 103 18.08 -30.88 -3.28
C ALA A 103 18.15 -31.17 -1.77
N ARG A 104 18.59 -32.38 -1.39
CA ARG A 104 19.16 -32.63 -0.05
C ARG A 104 20.54 -31.98 0.01
N GLY A 105 20.54 -30.66 0.14
CA GLY A 105 21.73 -29.86 0.42
C GLY A 105 22.12 -29.99 1.90
N VAL A 106 23.39 -30.27 2.12
CA VAL A 106 24.07 -30.31 3.42
C VAL A 106 23.77 -29.02 4.20
N VAL A 107 23.05 -29.17 5.32
CA VAL A 107 22.69 -28.05 6.21
C VAL A 107 23.94 -27.62 6.97
N ASN A 108 24.70 -26.66 6.43
CA ASN A 108 25.72 -25.93 7.17
C ASN A 108 25.05 -25.13 8.29
N ARG A 109 25.12 -25.63 9.52
CA ARG A 109 24.36 -25.17 10.69
C ARG A 109 24.89 -23.88 11.35
N ASP A 110 25.92 -23.24 10.80
CA ASP A 110 26.61 -22.12 11.47
C ASP A 110 26.43 -20.74 10.80
N GLN A 111 25.57 -20.60 9.79
CA GLN A 111 25.22 -19.27 9.29
C GLN A 111 24.19 -18.63 10.22
N LYS A 112 24.61 -17.62 10.98
CA LYS A 112 23.68 -16.74 11.72
C LYS A 112 22.58 -16.28 10.75
N PRO A 113 21.29 -16.36 11.14
CA PRO A 113 20.20 -15.93 10.28
C PRO A 113 20.42 -14.47 9.90
N LYS A 114 20.60 -14.18 8.61
CA LYS A 114 20.68 -12.81 8.10
C LYS A 114 19.34 -12.13 8.43
N GLU A 115 19.37 -11.09 9.26
CA GLU A 115 18.18 -10.30 9.61
C GLU A 115 17.66 -9.60 8.34
N ARG A 116 16.65 -10.19 7.70
CA ARG A 116 15.98 -9.61 6.54
C ARG A 116 14.78 -8.78 7.02
N VAL A 117 14.70 -7.54 6.55
CA VAL A 117 13.52 -6.70 6.77
C VAL A 117 12.36 -7.28 5.97
N GLY A 118 11.25 -7.61 6.64
CA GLY A 118 10.05 -8.17 5.98
C GLY A 118 8.90 -7.18 5.82
N MET A 119 8.88 -6.09 6.60
CA MET A 119 7.74 -5.17 6.65
C MET A 119 8.16 -3.73 6.97
N ILE A 120 7.48 -2.76 6.34
CA ILE A 120 7.54 -1.34 6.66
C ILE A 120 6.19 -0.92 7.24
N MET A 121 6.20 -0.28 8.41
CA MET A 121 5.00 0.27 9.04
C MET A 121 5.17 1.78 9.19
N VAL A 122 4.31 2.54 8.54
CA VAL A 122 4.20 3.99 8.71
C VAL A 122 3.02 4.27 9.60
N ASP A 123 3.31 4.52 10.89
CA ASP A 123 2.28 4.87 11.85
C ASP A 123 1.84 6.33 11.67
N ASN A 124 0.56 6.49 11.37
CA ASN A 124 -0.19 7.73 11.21
C ASN A 124 0.48 8.81 10.32
N ILE A 125 0.47 8.59 9.00
CA ILE A 125 0.99 9.56 8.03
C ILE A 125 0.25 10.91 8.07
N THR A 126 -1.00 10.94 8.55
CA THR A 126 -1.80 12.16 8.61
C THR A 126 -1.21 13.20 9.55
N LEU A 127 -0.57 12.79 10.66
CA LEU A 127 0.01 13.71 11.64
C LEU A 127 1.08 14.60 11.00
N VAL A 128 1.86 14.00 10.11
CA VAL A 128 2.96 14.64 9.42
C VAL A 128 2.47 15.47 8.22
N MET A 129 1.46 14.96 7.50
CA MET A 129 0.94 15.61 6.30
C MET A 129 -0.05 16.75 6.58
N SER A 130 -0.81 16.69 7.69
CA SER A 130 -1.89 17.64 7.96
C SER A 130 -1.44 19.10 8.01
N PRO A 131 -0.32 19.48 8.67
CA PRO A 131 0.15 20.85 8.67
C PRO A 131 0.47 21.34 7.25
N MET A 132 1.10 20.49 6.42
CA MET A 132 1.47 20.84 5.04
C MET A 132 0.25 20.98 4.13
N MET A 133 -0.75 20.09 4.29
CA MET A 133 -2.00 20.15 3.53
C MET A 133 -2.80 21.42 3.85
N LYS A 134 -2.70 21.95 5.08
CA LYS A 134 -3.34 23.22 5.48
C LYS A 134 -2.67 24.45 4.87
N THR A 135 -1.34 24.43 4.70
CA THR A 135 -0.60 25.59 4.17
C THR A 135 -0.57 25.60 2.65
N ASN A 136 -0.27 24.47 2.02
CA ASN A 136 -0.23 24.33 0.58
C ASN A 136 -0.64 22.92 0.17
N TYR A 137 -1.94 22.74 -0.07
CA TYR A 137 -2.53 21.47 -0.46
C TYR A 137 -1.89 20.87 -1.72
N VAL A 138 -1.63 21.67 -2.75
CA VAL A 138 -1.09 21.18 -4.03
C VAL A 138 0.33 20.63 -3.85
N GLN A 139 1.19 21.39 -3.18
CA GLN A 139 2.56 20.97 -2.90
C GLN A 139 2.59 19.74 -1.98
N ALA A 140 1.78 19.74 -0.92
CA ALA A 140 1.69 18.61 0.00
C ALA A 140 1.19 17.34 -0.69
N SER A 141 0.20 17.46 -1.57
CA SER A 141 -0.32 16.36 -2.39
C SER A 141 0.73 15.79 -3.35
N ALA A 142 1.49 16.67 -4.03
CA ALA A 142 2.57 16.24 -4.91
C ALA A 142 3.69 15.52 -4.15
N LEU A 143 4.09 16.04 -2.98
CA LEU A 143 5.09 15.42 -2.12
C LEU A 143 4.63 14.06 -1.59
N LEU A 144 3.39 13.96 -1.11
CA LEU A 144 2.80 12.70 -0.64
C LEU A 144 2.74 11.67 -1.76
N THR A 145 2.31 12.07 -2.96
CA THR A 145 2.26 11.19 -4.14
C THR A 145 3.65 10.67 -4.52
N SER A 146 4.65 11.55 -4.53
CA SER A 146 6.04 11.16 -4.80
C SER A 146 6.57 10.17 -3.75
N PHE A 147 6.29 10.43 -2.47
CA PHE A 147 6.66 9.56 -1.36
C PHE A 147 6.00 8.18 -1.47
N LEU A 148 4.68 8.11 -1.69
CA LEU A 148 3.95 6.85 -1.81
C LEU A 148 4.41 6.04 -3.03
N ARG A 149 4.74 6.70 -4.14
CA ARG A 149 5.32 6.04 -5.32
C ARG A 149 6.69 5.43 -5.01
N SER A 150 7.57 6.18 -4.33
CA SER A 150 8.88 5.68 -3.88
C SER A 150 8.73 4.49 -2.93
N LEU A 151 7.82 4.60 -1.95
CA LEU A 151 7.53 3.54 -1.00
C LEU A 151 6.99 2.28 -1.71
N SER A 152 6.09 2.43 -2.68
CA SER A 152 5.58 1.32 -3.49
C SER A 152 6.71 0.65 -4.29
N GLN A 153 7.64 1.43 -4.86
CA GLN A 153 8.79 0.89 -5.57
C GLN A 153 9.69 0.06 -4.64
N VAL A 154 10.09 0.60 -3.48
CA VAL A 154 10.90 -0.12 -2.49
C VAL A 154 10.21 -1.41 -2.05
N THR A 155 8.90 -1.35 -1.81
CA THR A 155 8.09 -2.50 -1.40
C THR A 155 8.11 -3.60 -2.46
N LYS A 156 7.92 -3.24 -3.74
CA LYS A 156 7.89 -4.19 -4.86
C LYS A 156 9.27 -4.77 -5.16
N THR A 157 10.31 -3.94 -5.19
CA THR A 157 11.68 -4.37 -5.50
C THR A 157 12.22 -5.37 -4.48
N HIS A 158 11.93 -5.19 -3.19
CA HIS A 158 12.48 -6.03 -2.13
C HIS A 158 11.50 -7.06 -1.55
N HIS A 159 10.30 -7.19 -2.15
CA HIS A 159 9.21 -8.05 -1.69
C HIS A 159 8.82 -7.82 -0.22
N LEU A 160 8.68 -6.56 0.16
CA LEU A 160 8.26 -6.17 1.52
C LEU A 160 6.74 -6.11 1.61
N SER A 161 6.22 -6.20 2.83
CA SER A 161 4.86 -5.76 3.14
C SER A 161 4.88 -4.34 3.68
N THR A 162 3.99 -3.47 3.22
CA THR A 162 3.93 -2.08 3.69
C THR A 162 2.54 -1.74 4.21
N ILE A 163 2.47 -1.26 5.45
CA ILE A 163 1.25 -0.80 6.10
C ILE A 163 1.39 0.70 6.35
N VAL A 164 0.41 1.48 5.88
CA VAL A 164 0.34 2.92 6.11
C VAL A 164 -0.94 3.23 6.86
N LEU A 165 -0.80 3.71 8.09
CA LEU A 165 -1.95 4.09 8.92
C LEU A 165 -2.35 5.53 8.64
N ASN A 166 -3.64 5.76 8.41
CA ASN A 166 -4.22 7.06 8.12
C ASN A 166 -5.42 7.31 9.04
N THR A 167 -5.55 8.55 9.54
CA THR A 167 -6.69 8.91 10.39
C THR A 167 -7.95 9.20 9.57
N ALA A 168 -9.10 9.02 10.21
CA ALA A 168 -10.38 9.47 9.68
C ALA A 168 -10.66 10.92 10.12
N THR A 169 -11.25 11.72 9.23
CA THR A 169 -11.75 13.07 9.51
C THR A 169 -13.26 13.11 9.41
N LEU A 170 -13.87 14.03 10.15
CA LEU A 170 -15.30 14.28 10.10
C LEU A 170 -15.62 15.17 8.89
N VAL A 171 -16.53 14.70 8.04
CA VAL A 171 -17.08 15.50 6.95
C VAL A 171 -18.33 16.22 7.47
N PRO A 172 -18.41 17.55 7.36
CA PRO A 172 -19.60 18.30 7.78
C PRO A 172 -20.84 17.81 7.03
N SER A 173 -21.77 17.18 7.74
CA SER A 173 -23.07 16.84 7.18
C SER A 173 -23.88 18.12 6.97
N ILE A 174 -24.19 18.46 5.72
CA ILE A 174 -25.05 19.60 5.41
C ILE A 174 -26.48 19.22 5.86
N PRO A 175 -27.08 19.94 6.83
CA PRO A 175 -28.38 19.57 7.38
C PRO A 175 -29.46 19.52 6.29
N SER A 176 -30.15 18.37 6.25
CA SER A 176 -31.14 17.99 5.22
C SER A 176 -32.35 18.93 5.11
N SER A 177 -32.53 19.91 5.99
CA SER A 177 -33.75 20.73 6.06
C SER A 177 -33.97 21.68 4.88
N LYS A 178 -32.94 21.92 4.05
CA LYS A 178 -33.06 22.71 2.79
C LYS A 178 -32.89 21.90 1.50
N ALA A 179 -32.74 20.57 1.60
CA ALA A 179 -32.35 19.72 0.46
C ALA A 179 -33.52 19.19 -0.40
N ARG A 180 -34.78 19.53 -0.09
CA ARG A 180 -35.95 18.96 -0.79
C ARG A 180 -36.21 19.52 -2.19
N THR A 181 -35.57 20.62 -2.60
CA THR A 181 -35.87 21.28 -3.88
C THR A 181 -34.83 21.04 -4.98
N LEU A 182 -33.76 20.26 -4.72
CA LEU A 182 -32.67 20.00 -5.68
C LEU A 182 -32.31 18.50 -5.76
N GLN A 183 -33.32 17.63 -5.76
CA GLN A 183 -33.11 16.16 -5.76
C GLN A 183 -32.73 15.57 -7.13
N HIS A 184 -32.66 16.35 -8.22
CA HIS A 184 -32.36 15.80 -9.56
C HIS A 184 -30.93 15.99 -10.07
N SER A 185 -30.03 16.69 -9.35
CA SER A 185 -28.60 16.78 -9.75
C SER A 185 -27.61 16.13 -8.79
N ARG A 186 -28.08 15.51 -7.69
CA ARG A 186 -27.22 14.92 -6.64
C ARG A 186 -26.58 13.58 -7.00
N ASN A 187 -26.62 13.19 -8.28
CA ASN A 187 -25.91 12.02 -8.81
C ASN A 187 -24.41 12.28 -9.05
N HIS A 188 -23.93 13.53 -9.01
CA HIS A 188 -22.54 13.83 -9.24
C HIS A 188 -21.73 13.91 -7.93
N MET A 189 -20.78 12.99 -7.82
CA MET A 189 -19.77 12.86 -6.75
C MET A 189 -20.26 12.23 -5.45
N LYS A 190 -20.83 11.02 -5.54
CA LYS A 190 -20.69 10.06 -4.44
C LYS A 190 -19.19 9.89 -4.20
N ASN A 191 -18.71 10.22 -3.00
CA ASN A 191 -17.35 9.91 -2.60
C ASN A 191 -17.13 8.40 -2.82
N PRO A 192 -16.23 7.98 -3.72
CA PRO A 192 -16.06 6.57 -4.06
C PRO A 192 -15.54 5.74 -2.87
N TYR A 193 -15.07 6.41 -1.81
CA TYR A 193 -14.51 5.81 -0.62
C TYR A 193 -15.37 6.07 0.63
N ALA A 194 -16.67 6.32 0.46
CA ALA A 194 -17.60 6.42 1.58
C ALA A 194 -17.89 5.02 2.16
N SER A 195 -17.94 4.93 3.48
CA SER A 195 -18.32 3.69 4.18
C SER A 195 -19.75 3.28 3.83
N ILE A 196 -20.00 1.97 3.71
CA ILE A 196 -21.35 1.40 3.59
C ILE A 196 -22.15 1.53 4.90
N PHE A 197 -21.49 1.77 6.02
CA PHE A 197 -22.13 1.89 7.33
C PHE A 197 -22.69 3.29 7.53
N ALA A 198 -24.01 3.39 7.74
CA ALA A 198 -24.68 4.67 7.97
C ALA A 198 -24.12 5.43 9.19
N SER A 199 -23.69 4.71 10.23
CA SER A 199 -23.02 5.25 11.42
C SER A 199 -21.69 5.94 11.08
N ALA A 200 -21.00 5.50 10.03
CA ALA A 200 -19.71 6.03 9.60
C ALA A 200 -19.82 6.94 8.36
N GLY A 201 -21.03 7.25 7.87
CA GLY A 201 -21.22 8.09 6.68
C GLY A 201 -20.72 9.53 6.82
N HIS A 202 -20.42 9.96 8.05
CA HIS A 202 -19.84 11.26 8.36
C HIS A 202 -18.30 11.22 8.52
N LEU A 203 -17.69 10.03 8.40
CA LEU A 203 -16.25 9.84 8.48
C LEU A 203 -15.67 9.63 7.08
N GLN A 204 -14.49 10.18 6.84
CA GLN A 204 -13.73 9.97 5.61
C GLN A 204 -12.24 9.81 5.93
N PRO A 205 -11.50 8.94 5.23
CA PRO A 205 -10.04 8.91 5.35
C PRO A 205 -9.42 10.28 5.04
N ALA A 206 -8.60 10.82 5.94
CA ALA A 206 -8.09 12.19 5.88
C ALA A 206 -7.32 12.55 4.59
N LEU A 207 -6.61 11.57 4.02
CA LEU A 207 -5.80 11.74 2.81
C LEU A 207 -6.49 11.18 1.55
N SER A 208 -7.82 11.02 1.59
CA SER A 208 -8.62 10.72 0.40
C SER A 208 -8.70 11.97 -0.49
N PRO A 209 -8.42 11.88 -1.81
CA PRO A 209 -8.39 10.67 -2.64
C PRO A 209 -6.99 10.10 -2.96
N ILE A 210 -5.91 10.63 -2.37
CA ILE A 210 -4.52 10.32 -2.78
C ILE A 210 -4.11 8.90 -2.38
N LEU A 211 -4.42 8.46 -1.15
CA LEU A 211 -3.99 7.13 -0.68
C LEU A 211 -4.54 5.97 -1.55
N PRO A 212 -5.84 5.92 -1.91
CA PRO A 212 -6.38 4.84 -2.72
C PRO A 212 -5.69 4.61 -4.07
N SER A 213 -5.15 5.64 -4.72
CA SER A 213 -4.48 5.48 -6.02
C SER A 213 -3.10 4.82 -5.89
N HIS A 214 -2.51 4.82 -4.69
CA HIS A 214 -1.18 4.26 -4.43
C HIS A 214 -1.17 3.02 -3.54
N ALA A 215 -2.30 2.70 -2.90
CA ALA A 215 -2.48 1.49 -2.12
C ALA A 215 -3.02 0.34 -2.99
N ASP A 216 -2.57 -0.88 -2.69
CA ASP A 216 -3.13 -2.09 -3.31
C ASP A 216 -4.43 -2.51 -2.61
N LEU A 217 -4.52 -2.24 -1.30
CA LEU A 217 -5.68 -2.50 -0.47
C LEU A 217 -5.90 -1.31 0.48
N HIS A 218 -7.12 -0.77 0.53
CA HIS A 218 -7.51 0.32 1.40
C HIS A 218 -8.58 -0.16 2.37
N LEU A 219 -8.21 -0.25 3.65
CA LEU A 219 -9.06 -0.73 4.73
C LEU A 219 -9.52 0.43 5.61
N PHE A 220 -10.76 0.34 6.09
CA PHE A 220 -11.36 1.33 6.96
C PHE A 220 -11.92 0.66 8.20
N ILE A 221 -11.43 1.09 9.36
CA ILE A 221 -11.82 0.50 10.64
C ILE A 221 -12.74 1.49 11.34
N THR A 222 -13.94 1.02 11.69
CA THR A 222 -14.95 1.81 12.40
C THR A 222 -15.48 1.03 13.59
N THR A 223 -15.95 1.75 14.61
CA THR A 223 -16.64 1.12 15.74
C THR A 223 -18.13 1.10 15.47
N GLN A 224 -18.76 -0.07 15.61
CA GLN A 224 -20.17 -0.29 15.39
C GLN A 224 -20.85 -0.78 16.68
N PRO A 225 -22.09 -0.38 16.96
CA PRO A 225 -22.87 -0.92 18.08
C PRO A 225 -23.13 -2.41 17.85
N LEU A 226 -22.95 -3.24 18.88
CA LEU A 226 -23.12 -4.69 18.77
C LEU A 226 -24.61 -5.07 18.70
N ALA A 227 -25.44 -4.53 19.60
CA ALA A 227 -26.88 -4.82 19.63
C ALA A 227 -27.72 -3.70 19.02
N ARG A 228 -28.94 -4.07 18.61
CA ARG A 228 -29.95 -3.09 18.15
C ARG A 228 -30.28 -2.05 19.23
N GLN A 229 -30.24 -2.43 20.50
CA GLN A 229 -30.47 -1.52 21.62
C GLN A 229 -29.34 -0.48 21.72
N ASP A 230 -28.09 -0.92 21.57
CA ASP A 230 -26.91 -0.04 21.55
C ASP A 230 -26.96 0.91 20.36
N ALA A 231 -27.42 0.43 19.19
CA ALA A 231 -27.62 1.27 18.01
C ALA A 231 -28.70 2.34 18.23
N ALA A 232 -29.81 1.96 18.88
CA ALA A 232 -30.88 2.90 19.22
C ALA A 232 -30.41 3.95 20.25
N ALA A 233 -29.61 3.53 21.24
CA ALA A 233 -28.97 4.43 22.19
C ALA A 233 -28.03 5.40 21.46
N ALA A 234 -27.11 4.91 20.63
CA ALA A 234 -26.16 5.71 19.88
C ALA A 234 -26.84 6.74 18.95
N ALA A 235 -27.92 6.35 18.27
CA ALA A 235 -28.69 7.26 17.42
C ALA A 235 -29.42 8.35 18.22
N SER A 236 -29.88 8.03 19.44
CA SER A 236 -30.57 8.98 20.32
C SER A 236 -29.63 10.06 20.87
N PHE A 237 -28.35 9.74 21.09
CA PHE A 237 -27.34 10.70 21.55
C PHE A 237 -26.88 11.68 20.46
N SER A 238 -27.02 11.33 19.18
CA SER A 238 -26.65 12.19 18.05
C SER A 238 -27.48 13.49 17.94
N GLY A 239 -28.59 13.61 18.68
CA GLY A 239 -29.57 14.70 18.51
C GLY A 239 -29.75 15.67 19.68
N SER A 240 -29.12 15.46 20.84
CA SER A 240 -29.37 16.33 22.01
C SER A 240 -28.14 16.44 22.93
N PRO A 241 -27.50 17.63 23.02
CA PRO A 241 -26.30 17.84 23.83
C PRO A 241 -26.58 18.08 25.33
N SER A 242 -27.74 17.67 25.84
CA SER A 242 -28.18 18.08 27.19
C SER A 242 -28.98 16.99 27.88
N GLY A 243 -28.32 16.23 28.75
CA GLY A 243 -28.94 15.35 29.72
C GLY A 243 -27.94 14.34 30.25
N ASP A 244 -27.53 14.51 31.51
CA ASP A 244 -26.84 13.50 32.32
C ASP A 244 -27.56 12.15 32.19
N ILE A 245 -26.97 11.21 31.46
CA ILE A 245 -27.46 9.83 31.39
C ILE A 245 -26.32 8.91 31.80
N VAL A 246 -26.63 8.15 32.85
CA VAL A 246 -25.88 7.01 33.36
C VAL A 246 -25.27 6.23 32.20
N SER A 247 -23.94 6.29 32.10
CA SER A 247 -23.14 5.57 31.12
C SER A 247 -23.27 4.06 31.35
N GLY A 248 -24.36 3.47 30.86
CA GLY A 248 -24.37 2.04 30.58
C GLY A 248 -23.27 1.78 29.57
N GLU A 249 -22.39 0.81 29.85
CA GLU A 249 -21.33 0.41 28.94
C GLU A 249 -21.97 -0.19 27.68
N SER A 250 -22.20 0.65 26.67
CA SER A 250 -22.68 0.19 25.36
C SER A 250 -21.61 -0.71 24.74
N GLU A 251 -21.96 -1.96 24.50
CA GLU A 251 -21.04 -2.90 23.87
C GLU A 251 -20.86 -2.52 22.40
N SER A 252 -19.61 -2.42 21.97
CA SER A 252 -19.28 -2.04 20.60
C SER A 252 -18.23 -2.98 20.03
N VAL A 253 -18.31 -3.17 18.71
CA VAL A 253 -17.43 -4.05 17.95
C VAL A 253 -16.69 -3.23 16.91
N SER A 254 -15.42 -3.57 16.65
CA SER A 254 -14.68 -2.96 15.54
C SER A 254 -15.06 -3.65 14.24
N VAL A 255 -15.28 -2.89 13.19
CA VAL A 255 -15.59 -3.39 11.85
C VAL A 255 -14.53 -2.89 10.89
N LEU A 256 -13.92 -3.82 10.18
CA LEU A 256 -12.98 -3.58 9.10
C LEU A 256 -13.72 -3.69 7.79
N GLU A 257 -13.75 -2.60 7.02
CA GLU A 257 -14.37 -2.49 5.71
C GLU A 257 -13.29 -2.31 4.64
N VAL A 258 -13.46 -2.95 3.48
CA VAL A 258 -12.60 -2.75 2.31
C VAL A 258 -13.17 -1.62 1.46
N LEU A 259 -12.51 -0.45 1.46
CA LEU A 259 -12.95 0.70 0.66
C LEU A 259 -12.44 0.65 -0.78
N SER A 260 -11.30 0.02 -1.02
CA SER A 260 -10.72 -0.17 -2.35
C SER A 260 -9.81 -1.38 -2.33
N ASP A 261 -9.87 -2.17 -3.39
CA ASP A 261 -9.01 -3.33 -3.60
C ASP A 261 -8.66 -3.42 -5.08
N ARG A 262 -7.37 -3.25 -5.37
CA ARG A 262 -6.87 -3.23 -6.75
C ARG A 262 -6.99 -4.59 -7.44
N TYR A 263 -6.95 -5.70 -6.68
CA TYR A 263 -6.67 -7.02 -7.25
C TYR A 263 -7.81 -8.03 -7.15
N ALA A 264 -8.67 -7.96 -6.13
CA ALA A 264 -9.62 -9.05 -5.85
C ALA A 264 -11.10 -8.61 -5.72
N ASP A 265 -11.44 -7.39 -6.17
CA ASP A 265 -12.80 -6.82 -6.16
C ASP A 265 -13.53 -7.05 -4.83
N ARG A 266 -12.80 -6.91 -3.71
CA ARG A 266 -13.35 -7.07 -2.36
C ARG A 266 -13.99 -5.79 -1.84
N THR A 267 -14.14 -4.76 -2.67
CA THR A 267 -14.70 -3.46 -2.28
C THR A 267 -16.10 -3.62 -1.67
N GLY A 268 -16.34 -3.01 -0.52
CA GLY A 268 -17.57 -3.13 0.26
C GLY A 268 -17.68 -4.41 1.11
N ARG A 269 -16.72 -5.34 1.03
CA ARG A 269 -16.65 -6.45 1.99
C ARG A 269 -16.21 -5.94 3.35
N TRP A 270 -16.67 -6.59 4.41
CA TRP A 270 -16.34 -6.21 5.77
C TRP A 270 -16.27 -7.42 6.70
N ALA A 271 -15.59 -7.25 7.83
CA ALA A 271 -15.51 -8.23 8.91
C ALA A 271 -15.55 -7.52 10.27
N ALA A 272 -16.30 -8.09 11.21
CA ALA A 272 -16.35 -7.63 12.59
C ALA A 272 -15.31 -8.35 13.44
N PHE A 273 -14.67 -7.61 14.33
CA PHE A 273 -13.67 -8.12 15.26
C PHE A 273 -13.69 -7.33 16.58
N SER A 274 -13.19 -7.97 17.62
CA SER A 274 -12.98 -7.39 18.94
C SER A 274 -11.54 -7.59 19.35
N TRP A 275 -11.15 -6.90 20.43
CA TRP A 275 -9.85 -7.06 21.05
C TRP A 275 -10.04 -7.80 22.37
N ASP A 276 -9.22 -8.82 22.62
CA ASP A 276 -9.18 -9.40 23.96
C ASP A 276 -8.32 -8.55 24.92
N ASN A 277 -8.32 -8.92 26.20
CA ASN A 277 -7.52 -8.24 27.22
C ASN A 277 -6.00 -8.33 26.97
N ALA A 278 -5.56 -9.21 26.06
CA ALA A 278 -4.16 -9.36 25.66
C ALA A 278 -3.82 -8.54 24.40
N GLY A 279 -4.79 -7.82 23.82
CA GLY A 279 -4.63 -7.07 22.58
C GLY A 279 -4.64 -7.94 21.32
N ALA A 280 -5.09 -9.19 21.41
CA ALA A 280 -5.26 -10.04 20.23
C ALA A 280 -6.61 -9.76 19.55
N ILE A 281 -6.60 -9.82 18.22
CA ILE A 281 -7.79 -9.67 17.39
C ILE A 281 -8.59 -10.98 17.45
N VAL A 282 -9.85 -10.88 17.88
CA VAL A 282 -10.78 -12.00 17.96
C VAL A 282 -11.96 -11.76 17.02
N GLY A 283 -12.27 -12.75 16.19
CA GLY A 283 -13.41 -12.69 15.28
C GLY A 283 -14.74 -12.63 16.05
N VAL A 284 -15.63 -11.75 15.62
CA VAL A 284 -16.98 -11.65 16.18
C VAL A 284 -17.95 -12.15 15.12
N ASP A 285 -18.82 -13.08 15.52
CA ASP A 285 -19.90 -13.53 14.65
C ASP A 285 -21.02 -12.46 14.65
N PRO A 286 -21.28 -11.78 13.52
CA PRO A 286 -22.29 -10.73 13.46
C PRO A 286 -23.71 -11.26 13.66
N GLN A 287 -23.95 -12.58 13.53
CA GLN A 287 -25.28 -13.18 13.72
C GLN A 287 -25.53 -13.56 15.18
N CYS A 288 -24.49 -13.96 15.91
CA CYS A 288 -24.64 -14.44 17.28
C CYS A 288 -24.25 -13.39 18.33
N GLY A 289 -23.49 -12.35 17.98
CA GLY A 289 -22.98 -11.37 18.96
C GLY A 289 -22.04 -12.00 20.01
N VAL A 290 -21.62 -13.25 19.81
CA VAL A 290 -20.71 -13.98 20.70
C VAL A 290 -19.37 -14.13 20.00
N ALA A 291 -18.27 -13.82 20.71
CA ALA A 291 -16.92 -14.03 20.19
C ALA A 291 -16.71 -15.52 19.86
N GLN A 292 -16.50 -15.83 18.57
CA GLN A 292 -16.12 -17.18 18.18
C GLN A 292 -14.62 -17.39 18.40
N LYS A 293 -14.26 -18.60 18.83
CA LYS A 293 -12.85 -19.02 18.97
C LYS A 293 -12.16 -18.99 17.60
N LYS A 294 -11.09 -18.17 17.53
CA LYS A 294 -10.00 -18.12 16.53
C LYS A 294 -10.30 -18.77 15.17
N TYR A 295 -10.62 -17.94 14.18
CA TYR A 295 -10.56 -18.36 12.78
C TYR A 295 -9.12 -18.27 12.25
N HIS A 296 -8.63 -19.36 11.70
CA HIS A 296 -7.59 -19.31 10.66
C HIS A 296 -8.31 -19.01 9.35
N LEU A 297 -8.11 -17.82 8.78
CA LEU A 297 -8.59 -17.49 7.43
C LEU A 297 -7.83 -18.38 6.42
N PRO A 298 -8.49 -19.32 5.72
CA PRO A 298 -7.83 -20.10 4.69
C PRO A 298 -7.61 -19.20 3.47
N GLY A 299 -6.35 -18.95 3.10
CA GLY A 299 -5.98 -18.19 1.90
C GLY A 299 -5.33 -16.83 2.13
N PHE A 300 -5.27 -16.32 3.38
CA PHE A 300 -4.36 -15.22 3.73
C PHE A 300 -3.01 -15.81 4.16
N ALA A 301 -2.21 -16.24 3.18
CA ALA A 301 -0.81 -16.57 3.39
C ALA A 301 0.04 -15.30 3.56
N SER A 302 -0.30 -14.49 4.56
CA SER A 302 0.58 -13.46 5.13
C SER A 302 -0.13 -12.85 6.34
N LYS A 303 0.60 -12.80 7.45
CA LYS A 303 0.19 -12.14 8.70
C LYS A 303 -0.36 -10.75 8.40
N ILE A 304 -1.67 -10.56 8.57
CA ILE A 304 -2.22 -9.24 8.85
C ILE A 304 -2.13 -9.08 10.37
N ILE A 305 -1.12 -8.35 10.82
CA ILE A 305 -1.16 -7.64 12.09
C ILE A 305 -1.38 -6.19 11.70
N LEU A 306 -2.47 -5.61 12.19
CA LEU A 306 -2.94 -4.25 11.90
C LEU A 306 -1.86 -3.19 12.15
#